data_AF-A0A8J7KUZ1-F1
#
_entry.id   AF-A0A8J7KUZ1-F1
#
_cell.length_a   1.000
_cell.length_b   1.000
_cell.length_c   1.000
_cell.angle_alpha   90.00
_cell.angle_beta   90.00
_cell.angle_gamma   90.00
#
_symmetry.space_group_name_H-M   'P 1'
#
loop_
_entity.id
_entity.type
_entity.pdbx_description
1 polymer ?
#
loop_
_entity_poly.entity_id
_entity_poly.type
_entity_poly.pdbx_seq_one_letter_code
_entity_poly.pdbx_strand_id
1 'polypeptide(L)'
;MTITDFAGLPRDSESPNSYLIELTSNAGIISHFKEMTVLGGGTDSRSGLLRSLPVIAKGNNPKKVIIMVTDGEDSRGPKKLATALHKEYHICKRIKEGLLNHNKIHKTVGVDIFFISLAKNGIDGDNVKFWREFCVGDDNAFVVSDYLSLVNILAKISKKEKINFIDKSGF
;
A
#
# COMPACT_ATOMS: atom_id res chain seq x y z
N MET A 1 19.98 1.98 24.67
CA MET A 1 20.16 2.33 23.25
C MET A 1 19.33 3.57 22.98
N THR A 2 19.97 4.74 22.95
CA THR A 2 19.33 6.05 22.84
C THR A 2 19.47 6.57 21.41
N ILE A 3 18.46 7.34 20.98
CA ILE A 3 18.32 7.93 19.64
C ILE A 3 19.31 9.09 19.50
N THR A 4 20.60 8.80 19.34
CA THR A 4 21.63 9.82 19.04
C THR A 4 22.68 9.38 18.01
N ASP A 5 22.70 8.12 17.58
CA ASP A 5 23.82 7.59 16.77
C ASP A 5 23.66 7.69 15.24
N PHE A 6 22.69 8.47 14.73
CA PHE A 6 22.51 8.65 13.28
C PHE A 6 23.14 9.93 12.70
N ALA A 7 23.92 10.68 13.48
CA ALA A 7 24.47 11.98 13.07
C ALA A 7 25.70 11.92 12.13
N GLY A 8 26.07 10.75 11.59
CA GLY A 8 27.37 10.54 10.93
C GLY A 8 27.35 10.07 9.47
N LEU A 9 26.21 9.98 8.79
CA LEU A 9 26.20 9.55 7.39
C LEU A 9 26.23 10.76 6.43
N PRO A 10 27.08 10.74 5.38
CA PRO A 10 27.10 11.79 4.36
C PRO A 10 25.70 12.00 3.78
N ARG A 11 25.22 13.25 3.81
CA ARG A 11 23.99 13.67 3.12
C ARG A 11 24.27 13.84 1.64
N ASP A 12 24.43 12.75 0.91
CA ASP A 12 24.08 12.76 -0.50
C ASP A 12 22.56 12.62 -0.55
N SER A 13 21.87 13.75 -0.38
CA SER A 13 20.40 13.80 -0.39
C SER A 13 19.90 13.71 -1.82
N GLU A 14 19.94 12.52 -2.40
CA GLU A 14 18.94 12.20 -3.41
C GLU A 14 17.59 12.14 -2.68
N SER A 15 16.72 13.10 -3.00
CA SER A 15 15.31 13.03 -2.60
C SER A 15 14.78 11.64 -2.97
N PRO A 16 14.07 10.93 -2.07
CA PRO A 16 13.52 9.64 -2.44
C PRO A 16 12.65 9.80 -3.69
N ASN A 17 12.94 9.01 -4.73
CA ASN A 17 12.16 8.91 -5.97
C ASN A 17 10.80 8.24 -5.70
N SER A 18 9.99 8.90 -4.87
CA SER A 18 8.69 8.43 -4.42
C SER A 18 7.72 9.60 -4.44
N TYR A 19 6.59 9.41 -5.10
CA TYR A 19 5.52 10.39 -5.10
C TYR A 19 4.60 10.11 -3.91
N LEU A 20 4.59 11.01 -2.93
CA LEU A 20 3.68 10.95 -1.81
C LEU A 20 2.53 11.92 -2.04
N ILE A 21 1.33 11.40 -2.17
CA ILE A 21 0.10 12.19 -2.23
C ILE A 21 -0.58 12.09 -0.86
N GLU A 22 -0.78 13.25 -0.22
CA GLU A 22 -1.53 13.33 1.05
C GLU A 22 -3.02 13.05 0.85
N LEU A 23 -3.72 12.74 1.94
CA LEU A 23 -5.16 12.54 1.90
C LEU A 23 -5.87 13.80 1.39
N THR A 24 -6.70 13.64 0.37
CA THR A 24 -7.43 14.75 -0.24
C THR A 24 -8.78 14.29 -0.78
N SER A 25 -9.75 15.20 -0.81
CA SER A 25 -11.01 15.04 -1.54
C SER A 25 -10.98 15.69 -2.92
N ASN A 26 -9.86 16.30 -3.32
CA ASN A 26 -9.70 16.93 -4.62
C ASN A 26 -9.41 15.87 -5.70
N ALA A 27 -10.43 15.55 -6.50
CA ALA A 27 -10.28 14.62 -7.63
C ALA A 27 -9.27 15.12 -8.69
N GLY A 28 -8.99 16.43 -8.75
CA GLY A 28 -7.97 17.01 -9.61
C GLY A 28 -6.56 16.47 -9.34
N ILE A 29 -6.29 15.93 -8.14
CA ILE A 29 -5.01 15.29 -7.82
C ILE A 29 -4.69 14.10 -8.74
N ILE A 30 -5.70 13.52 -9.40
CA ILE A 30 -5.50 12.41 -10.34
C ILE A 30 -4.58 12.83 -11.50
N SER A 31 -4.53 14.12 -11.87
CA SER A 31 -3.60 14.59 -12.89
C SER A 31 -2.13 14.40 -12.49
N HIS A 32 -1.81 14.40 -11.20
CA HIS A 32 -0.44 14.19 -10.71
C HIS A 32 0.10 12.81 -11.08
N PHE A 33 -0.76 11.79 -11.24
CA PHE A 33 -0.32 10.48 -11.73
C PHE A 33 0.26 10.53 -13.14
N LYS A 34 -0.16 11.49 -13.97
CA LYS A 34 0.38 11.66 -15.34
C LYS A 34 1.79 12.26 -15.34
N GLU A 35 2.16 12.92 -14.25
CA GLU A 35 3.46 13.57 -14.07
C GLU A 35 4.48 12.63 -13.39
N MET A 36 4.03 11.46 -12.93
CA MET A 36 4.90 10.46 -12.33
C MET A 36 5.77 9.80 -13.39
N THR A 37 7.08 9.87 -13.20
CA THR A 37 8.04 9.19 -14.05
C THR A 37 8.65 8.02 -13.30
N VAL A 38 8.70 6.86 -13.95
CA VAL A 38 9.46 5.71 -13.44
C VAL A 38 10.90 5.92 -13.86
N LEU A 39 11.70 6.48 -12.97
CA LEU A 39 13.15 6.52 -13.10
C LEU A 39 13.64 5.12 -12.73
N GLY A 40 14.22 4.39 -13.67
CA GLY A 40 14.52 2.96 -13.54
C GLY A 40 15.14 2.55 -12.20
N GLY A 41 14.92 1.30 -11.78
CA GLY A 41 15.34 0.82 -10.47
C GLY A 41 14.73 -0.54 -10.14
N GLY A 42 15.05 -1.06 -8.96
CA GLY A 42 14.39 -2.26 -8.44
C GLY A 42 13.09 -1.91 -7.71
N THR A 43 12.19 -2.89 -7.57
CA THR A 43 10.98 -2.73 -6.77
C THR A 43 11.29 -2.84 -5.27
N ASP A 44 10.64 -1.99 -4.46
CA ASP A 44 10.54 -2.09 -3.00
C ASP A 44 9.10 -1.78 -2.58
N SER A 45 8.25 -2.80 -2.69
CA SER A 45 6.83 -2.72 -2.34
C SER A 45 6.61 -2.40 -0.87
N ARG A 46 7.56 -2.76 0.00
CA ARG A 46 7.42 -2.59 1.46
C ARG A 46 7.71 -1.16 1.88
N SER A 47 8.67 -0.49 1.24
CA SER A 47 8.87 0.95 1.39
C SER A 47 7.59 1.73 1.08
N GLY A 48 6.91 1.39 -0.03
CA GLY A 48 5.60 1.95 -0.37
C GLY A 48 4.54 1.72 0.72
N LEU A 49 4.42 0.47 1.19
CA LEU A 49 3.48 0.13 2.26
C LEU A 49 3.75 0.93 3.54
N LEU A 50 5.01 0.97 4.01
CA LEU A 50 5.39 1.66 5.24
C LEU A 50 5.20 3.18 5.14
N ARG A 51 5.50 3.78 3.98
CA ARG A 51 5.28 5.21 3.72
C ARG A 51 3.79 5.59 3.68
N SER A 52 2.91 4.65 3.34
CA SER A 52 1.46 4.89 3.34
C SER A 52 0.85 5.00 4.75
N LEU A 53 1.48 4.39 5.76
CA LEU A 53 0.96 4.30 7.12
C LEU A 53 0.68 5.65 7.79
N PRO A 54 1.63 6.62 7.82
CA PRO A 54 1.36 7.93 8.40
C PRO A 54 0.29 8.71 7.62
N VAL A 55 0.13 8.46 6.31
CA VAL A 55 -0.90 9.12 5.50
C VAL A 55 -2.29 8.58 5.83
N ILE A 56 -2.47 7.26 5.80
CA ILE A 56 -3.78 6.64 6.07
C ILE A 56 -4.25 6.84 7.53
N ALA A 57 -3.30 6.95 8.46
CA ALA A 57 -3.57 7.23 9.87
C ALA A 57 -4.23 8.60 10.10
N LYS A 58 -3.94 9.61 9.26
CA LYS A 58 -4.54 10.95 9.34
C LYS A 58 -6.03 10.99 8.98
N GLY A 59 -6.53 9.98 8.27
CA GLY A 59 -7.91 9.99 7.79
C GLY A 59 -8.92 9.78 8.92
N ASN A 60 -10.14 10.29 8.74
CA ASN A 60 -11.23 10.09 9.71
C ASN A 60 -12.24 9.01 9.28
N ASN A 61 -12.06 8.39 8.10
CA ASN A 61 -12.93 7.31 7.66
C ASN A 61 -12.79 6.11 8.63
N PRO A 62 -13.90 5.59 9.23
CA PRO A 62 -13.86 4.44 10.11
C PRO A 62 -13.31 3.18 9.43
N LYS A 63 -13.41 3.07 8.10
CA LYS A 63 -12.80 1.98 7.34
C LYS A 63 -11.57 2.48 6.59
N LYS A 64 -10.46 1.76 6.74
CA LYS A 64 -9.16 2.06 6.14
C LYS A 64 -8.84 1.03 5.08
N VAL A 65 -8.43 1.49 3.91
CA VAL A 65 -8.11 0.62 2.77
C VAL A 65 -6.74 0.99 2.23
N ILE A 66 -5.85 0.01 2.16
CA ILE A 66 -4.55 0.12 1.49
C ILE A 66 -4.61 -0.80 0.26
N ILE A 67 -4.28 -0.27 -0.92
CA ILE A 67 -4.21 -1.06 -2.16
C ILE A 67 -2.79 -0.97 -2.69
N MET A 68 -2.09 -2.08 -2.66
CA MET A 68 -0.76 -2.23 -3.25
C MET A 68 -0.91 -2.69 -4.70
N VAL A 69 -0.38 -1.93 -5.65
CA VAL A 69 -0.36 -2.26 -7.08
C VAL A 69 1.08 -2.26 -7.56
N THR A 70 1.55 -3.36 -8.15
CA THR A 70 2.93 -3.49 -8.65
C THR A 70 3.00 -4.45 -9.84
N ASP A 71 3.94 -4.23 -10.75
CA ASP A 71 4.25 -5.09 -11.91
C ASP A 71 5.51 -5.94 -11.72
N GLY A 72 6.13 -5.94 -10.53
CA GLY A 72 7.37 -6.67 -10.28
C GLY A 72 7.58 -7.12 -8.83
N GLU A 73 8.54 -8.02 -8.67
CA GLU A 73 9.00 -8.47 -7.35
C GLU A 73 10.05 -7.54 -6.75
N ASP A 74 10.08 -7.49 -5.43
CA ASP A 74 11.13 -6.76 -4.72
C ASP A 74 12.54 -7.27 -5.07
N SER A 75 13.45 -6.31 -5.27
CA SER A 75 14.85 -6.60 -5.55
C SER A 75 15.54 -7.34 -4.38
N ARG A 76 16.67 -8.02 -4.64
CA ARG A 76 17.29 -9.01 -3.72
C ARG A 76 17.48 -8.52 -2.28
N GLY A 77 17.95 -7.29 -2.08
CA GLY A 77 18.11 -6.68 -0.76
C GLY A 77 16.77 -6.48 -0.05
N PRO A 78 15.87 -5.66 -0.63
CA PRO A 78 14.49 -5.50 -0.16
C PRO A 78 13.75 -6.82 0.09
N LYS A 79 13.94 -7.86 -0.73
CA LYS A 79 13.30 -9.18 -0.56
C LYS A 79 13.67 -9.89 0.74
N LYS A 80 14.89 -9.72 1.27
CA LYS A 80 15.28 -10.29 2.57
C LYS A 80 14.57 -9.59 3.73
N LEU A 81 14.62 -8.26 3.74
CA LEU A 81 13.95 -7.45 4.76
C LEU A 81 12.42 -7.68 4.72
N ALA A 82 11.87 -7.71 3.52
CA ALA A 82 10.48 -8.04 3.26
C ALA A 82 10.04 -9.35 3.92
N THR A 83 10.84 -10.40 3.73
CA THR A 83 10.57 -11.73 4.26
C THR A 83 10.54 -11.69 5.79
N ALA A 84 11.53 -11.07 6.42
CA ALA A 84 11.56 -10.92 7.88
C ALA A 84 10.34 -10.12 8.38
N LEU A 85 10.04 -8.98 7.77
CA LEU A 85 8.91 -8.13 8.17
C LEU A 85 7.57 -8.88 8.12
N HIS A 86 7.33 -9.67 7.07
CA HIS A 86 6.07 -10.38 6.88
C HIS A 86 5.99 -11.67 7.70
N LYS A 87 7.03 -12.50 7.64
CA LYS A 87 7.00 -13.84 8.25
C LYS A 87 7.31 -13.81 9.74
N GLU A 88 8.31 -13.05 10.15
CA GLU A 88 8.79 -13.04 11.54
C GLU A 88 8.10 -11.96 12.36
N TYR A 89 7.98 -10.75 11.81
CA TYR A 89 7.39 -9.61 12.53
C TYR A 89 5.90 -9.44 12.28
N HIS A 90 5.30 -10.23 11.39
CA HIS A 90 3.87 -10.16 11.05
C HIS A 90 3.40 -8.73 10.77
N ILE A 91 4.16 -7.98 9.97
CA ILE A 91 3.99 -6.54 9.81
C ILE A 91 2.56 -6.14 9.39
N CYS A 92 1.92 -6.91 8.52
CA CYS A 92 0.56 -6.60 8.07
C CYS A 92 -0.48 -6.74 9.19
N LYS A 93 -0.31 -7.70 10.10
CA LYS A 93 -1.12 -7.81 11.31
C LYS A 93 -0.90 -6.60 12.21
N ARG A 94 0.36 -6.24 12.46
CA ARG A 94 0.72 -5.07 13.28
C ARG A 94 0.20 -3.75 12.70
N ILE A 95 0.21 -3.60 11.37
CA ILE A 95 -0.38 -2.46 10.67
C ILE A 95 -1.88 -2.38 10.94
N LYS A 96 -2.61 -3.48 10.73
CA LYS A 96 -4.06 -3.54 10.97
C LYS A 96 -4.40 -3.21 12.42
N GLU A 97 -3.72 -3.85 13.37
CA GLU A 97 -3.91 -3.59 14.81
C GLU A 97 -3.53 -2.16 15.21
N GLY A 98 -2.43 -1.64 14.66
CA GLY A 98 -1.98 -0.27 14.90
C GLY A 98 -3.01 0.75 14.44
N LEU A 99 -3.55 0.59 13.22
CA LEU A 99 -4.58 1.48 12.67
C LEU A 99 -5.92 1.38 13.41
N LEU A 100 -6.34 0.17 13.80
CA LEU A 100 -7.54 -0.04 14.63
C LEU A 100 -7.46 0.71 15.97
N ASN A 101 -6.25 0.77 16.56
CA ASN A 101 -6.03 1.36 17.88
C ASN A 101 -5.49 2.80 17.84
N HIS A 102 -5.22 3.36 16.66
CA HIS A 102 -4.49 4.62 16.52
C HIS A 102 -5.27 5.84 17.02
N ASN A 103 -6.55 5.94 16.69
CA ASN A 103 -7.35 7.13 16.93
C ASN A 103 -8.50 6.84 17.92
N LYS A 104 -8.46 7.50 19.08
CA LYS A 104 -9.49 7.39 20.12
C LYS A 104 -10.72 8.26 19.84
N ILE A 105 -10.60 9.28 18.98
CA ILE A 105 -11.67 10.22 18.62
C ILE A 105 -12.47 9.68 17.43
N HIS A 106 -11.79 9.29 16.35
CA HIS A 106 -12.40 8.66 15.18
C HIS A 106 -12.03 7.18 15.15
N LYS A 107 -12.87 6.35 15.77
CA LYS A 107 -12.63 4.92 15.90
C LYS A 107 -12.57 4.25 14.53
N THR A 108 -11.43 3.65 14.22
CA THR A 108 -11.30 2.76 13.07
C THR A 108 -12.00 1.44 13.39
N VAL A 109 -12.90 1.01 12.52
CA VAL A 109 -13.72 -0.21 12.67
C VAL A 109 -13.26 -1.34 11.73
N GLY A 110 -12.47 -1.01 10.70
CA GLY A 110 -11.97 -2.00 9.76
C GLY A 110 -10.73 -1.50 9.01
N VAL A 111 -9.80 -2.42 8.75
CA VAL A 111 -8.58 -2.16 8.00
C VAL A 111 -8.34 -3.31 7.03
N ASP A 112 -8.45 -3.02 5.74
CA ASP A 112 -8.19 -3.98 4.68
C ASP A 112 -6.95 -3.57 3.88
N ILE A 113 -6.12 -4.57 3.57
CA ILE A 113 -4.95 -4.42 2.70
C ILE A 113 -5.18 -5.34 1.51
N PHE A 114 -5.08 -4.79 0.31
CA PHE A 114 -5.22 -5.50 -0.96
C PHE A 114 -3.88 -5.50 -1.69
N PHE A 115 -3.59 -6.60 -2.37
CA PHE A 115 -2.42 -6.73 -3.23
C PHE A 115 -2.86 -7.08 -4.65
N ILE A 116 -2.42 -6.29 -5.63
CA ILE A 116 -2.71 -6.46 -7.04
C ILE A 116 -1.37 -6.52 -7.79
N SER A 117 -1.07 -7.69 -8.35
CA SER A 117 0.06 -7.88 -9.25
C SER A 117 -0.37 -7.65 -10.70
N LEU A 118 0.39 -6.80 -11.42
CA LEU A 118 0.26 -6.53 -12.85
C LEU A 118 1.17 -7.50 -13.64
N ALA A 119 1.04 -8.81 -13.40
CA ALA A 119 1.91 -9.79 -14.03
C ALA A 119 1.68 -9.86 -15.55
N LYS A 120 2.75 -9.65 -16.34
CA LYS A 120 2.81 -10.19 -17.70
C LYS A 120 3.33 -11.62 -17.63
N ASN A 121 2.55 -12.58 -18.14
CA ASN A 121 2.96 -13.97 -18.38
C ASN A 121 3.22 -14.85 -17.13
N GLY A 122 2.55 -14.60 -16.00
CA GLY A 122 2.53 -15.57 -14.88
C GLY A 122 3.83 -15.67 -14.05
N ILE A 123 4.80 -14.79 -14.29
CA ILE A 123 6.10 -14.77 -13.57
C ILE A 123 5.94 -14.32 -12.11
N ASP A 124 4.83 -13.67 -11.74
CA ASP A 124 4.62 -13.06 -10.42
C ASP A 124 3.88 -13.97 -9.42
N GLY A 125 3.77 -15.27 -9.74
CA GLY A 125 3.02 -16.24 -8.94
C GLY A 125 3.53 -16.37 -7.51
N ASP A 126 4.84 -16.28 -7.30
CA ASP A 126 5.46 -16.43 -5.97
C ASP A 126 5.28 -15.18 -5.11
N ASN A 127 5.35 -13.98 -5.70
CA ASN A 127 5.05 -12.75 -4.99
C ASN A 127 3.60 -12.68 -4.54
N VAL A 128 2.65 -13.03 -5.43
CA VAL A 128 1.23 -13.05 -5.10
C VAL A 128 0.94 -14.07 -4.00
N LYS A 129 1.52 -15.28 -4.09
CA LYS A 129 1.42 -16.29 -3.02
C LYS A 129 1.97 -15.77 -1.70
N PHE A 130 3.13 -15.11 -1.73
CA PHE A 130 3.74 -14.54 -0.53
C PHE A 130 2.82 -13.50 0.13
N TRP A 131 2.29 -12.55 -0.64
CA TRP A 131 1.39 -11.53 -0.08
C TRP A 131 0.08 -12.13 0.41
N ARG A 132 -0.47 -13.10 -0.32
CA ARG A 132 -1.67 -13.86 0.09
C ARG A 132 -1.45 -14.54 1.43
N GLU A 133 -0.37 -15.30 1.58
CA GLU A 133 -0.08 -16.11 2.76
C GLU A 133 0.30 -15.27 3.98
N PHE A 134 1.12 -14.24 3.79
CA PHE A 134 1.74 -13.51 4.91
C PHE A 134 1.20 -12.08 5.12
N CYS A 135 0.18 -11.65 4.38
CA CYS A 135 -0.35 -10.29 4.52
C CYS A 135 -1.86 -10.12 4.29
N VAL A 136 -2.34 -10.38 3.07
CA VAL A 136 -3.65 -9.89 2.62
C VAL A 136 -4.74 -10.96 2.69
N GLY A 137 -4.39 -12.24 2.63
CA GLY A 137 -5.33 -13.37 2.57
C GLY A 137 -5.86 -13.63 1.16
N ASP A 138 -6.57 -14.75 1.00
CA ASP A 138 -7.07 -15.25 -0.29
C ASP A 138 -7.99 -14.25 -1.00
N ASP A 139 -8.89 -13.61 -0.25
CA ASP A 139 -9.91 -12.71 -0.79
C ASP A 139 -9.37 -11.36 -1.28
N ASN A 140 -8.11 -11.05 -0.98
CA ASN A 140 -7.54 -9.71 -1.18
C ASN A 140 -6.23 -9.72 -2.01
N ALA A 141 -5.83 -10.87 -2.56
CA ALA A 141 -4.66 -11.01 -3.45
C ALA A 141 -5.10 -11.31 -4.89
N PHE A 142 -4.73 -10.43 -5.83
CA PHE A 142 -5.16 -10.51 -7.22
C PHE A 142 -3.99 -10.48 -8.20
N VAL A 143 -4.20 -11.12 -9.34
CA VAL A 143 -3.33 -11.03 -10.52
C VAL A 143 -4.17 -10.47 -11.65
N VAL A 144 -3.65 -9.46 -12.34
CA VAL A 144 -4.32 -8.85 -13.50
C VAL A 144 -3.32 -8.70 -14.64
N SER A 145 -3.78 -9.03 -15.85
CA SER A 145 -2.98 -8.95 -17.07
C SER A 145 -3.41 -7.81 -17.99
N ASP A 146 -4.55 -7.16 -17.70
CA ASP A 146 -5.15 -6.15 -18.56
C ASP A 146 -5.87 -5.05 -17.77
N TYR A 147 -6.09 -3.93 -18.45
CA TYR A 147 -6.71 -2.74 -17.89
C TYR A 147 -8.13 -2.98 -17.38
N LEU A 148 -8.96 -3.73 -18.12
CA LEU A 148 -10.36 -3.95 -17.76
C LEU A 148 -10.46 -4.79 -16.47
N SER A 149 -9.63 -5.82 -16.34
CA SER A 149 -9.50 -6.62 -15.13
C SER A 149 -9.07 -5.79 -13.91
N LEU A 150 -8.10 -4.89 -14.08
CA LEU A 150 -7.69 -3.96 -13.03
C LEU A 150 -8.85 -3.04 -12.59
N VAL A 151 -9.53 -2.41 -13.54
CA VAL A 151 -10.69 -1.55 -13.26
C VAL A 151 -11.79 -2.33 -12.54
N ASN A 152 -12.08 -3.55 -12.95
CA ASN A 152 -13.09 -4.40 -12.33
C ASN A 152 -12.73 -4.77 -10.88
N ILE A 153 -11.46 -5.06 -10.59
CA ILE A 153 -11.01 -5.34 -9.22
C ILE A 153 -11.08 -4.08 -8.36
N LEU A 154 -10.64 -2.93 -8.85
CA LEU A 154 -10.75 -1.67 -8.11
C LEU A 154 -12.21 -1.31 -7.82
N ALA A 155 -13.11 -1.54 -8.78
CA ALA A 155 -14.55 -1.36 -8.59
C ALA A 155 -15.13 -2.35 -7.57
N LYS A 156 -14.69 -3.61 -7.58
CA LYS A 156 -15.08 -4.64 -6.60
C LYS A 156 -14.63 -4.27 -5.20
N ILE A 157 -13.38 -3.83 -5.03
CA ILE A 157 -12.84 -3.33 -3.76
C ILE A 157 -13.70 -2.15 -3.30
N SER A 158 -13.89 -1.15 -4.16
CA SER A 158 -14.71 0.02 -3.84
C SER A 158 -16.13 -0.35 -3.39
N LYS A 159 -16.77 -1.34 -4.03
CA LYS A 159 -18.10 -1.85 -3.65
C LYS A 159 -18.08 -2.60 -2.30
N LYS A 160 -17.08 -3.45 -2.05
CA LYS A 160 -16.90 -4.17 -0.77
C LYS A 160 -16.71 -3.19 0.39
N GLU A 161 -16.00 -2.11 0.13
CA GLU A 161 -15.64 -1.08 1.12
C GLU A 161 -16.70 0.03 1.23
N LYS A 162 -17.71 0.03 0.35
CA LYS A 162 -18.73 1.09 0.16
C LYS A 162 -19.77 1.24 1.25
N ILE A 163 -19.77 0.43 2.31
CA ILE A 163 -20.74 0.59 3.40
C ILE A 163 -20.66 1.99 4.06
N ASN A 164 -19.61 2.80 3.83
CA ASN A 164 -19.56 4.21 4.27
C ASN A 164 -18.90 5.22 3.29
N PHE A 165 -18.78 4.92 2.00
CA PHE A 165 -18.48 6.01 1.05
C PHE A 165 -19.77 6.80 0.87
N ILE A 166 -19.95 7.87 1.66
CA ILE A 166 -21.04 8.82 1.46
C ILE A 166 -20.86 9.39 0.06
N ASP A 167 -21.70 8.93 -0.85
CA ASP A 167 -21.91 9.57 -2.13
C ASP A 167 -22.58 10.91 -1.84
N LYS A 168 -21.85 12.02 -2.03
CA LYS A 168 -22.40 13.38 -1.98
C LYS A 168 -22.90 13.85 -3.35
N SER A 169 -23.09 12.95 -4.32
CA SER A 169 -23.71 13.26 -5.62
C SER A 169 -25.17 12.77 -5.65
N GLY A 170 -25.98 13.33 -4.77
CA GLY A 170 -27.42 13.09 -4.72
C GLY A 170 -28.19 14.32 -4.27
N PHE A 171 -28.14 15.40 -5.07
CA PHE A 171 -29.18 16.43 -5.23
C PHE A 171 -29.09 17.00 -6.64
#